data_AF-A0A2V2UU41-F1
#
_entry.id   AF-A0A2V2UU41-F1
#
_cell.length_a   1.000
_cell.length_b   1.000
_cell.length_c   1.000
_cell.angle_alpha   90.00
_cell.angle_beta   90.00
_cell.angle_gamma   90.00
#
_symmetry.space_group_name_H-M   'P 1'
#
loop_
_entity.id
_entity.type
_entity.pdbx_description
1 polymer ?
#
loop_
_entity_poly.entity_id
_entity_poly.type
_entity_poly.pdbx_seq_one_letter_code
_entity_poly.pdbx_strand_id
1 'polypeptide(L)'
;MLDAYARGATLNVDVLCNEEVKFLALLDALLTAGRAAYLATGHYARTVHFPLLSCENAAPTALRVIARPFSARNDLNDQTVFLSRLSKRQTLRAIFPLGHVFERKSDVRAVAEHFGMKRISTKKTSTGLCFVGEHYRRAGRGGSCAGGFRSFLEEYMAPNCTALQKLTAAGQQTTFINAENGDVVEASGLALHGDDDGVLLPAYSLTIGQLIRGKSEDGKMVRYYVQGKKLFSFRENCNKGDNEDDDGGYVRHLHTVWLVDRWDHPLLYGKVAKIYDVKLSVHPQWLGNREGSVRLHCRCCARHQEPLRPALLSFDWSDVSEKDGCIRVATATVLFEEPVRALTPGQALVAYISLSKEGAEDAAGWFVVASGWIA
;
A
#
# COMPACT_ATOMS: atom_id res chain seq x y z
N MET A 1 9.26 2.50 7.39
CA MET A 1 9.14 3.15 6.05
C MET A 1 10.45 3.13 5.31
N LEU A 2 11.45 3.89 5.76
CA LEU A 2 12.76 4.01 5.08
C LEU A 2 13.38 2.65 4.81
N ASP A 3 13.38 1.79 5.82
CA ASP A 3 13.81 0.39 5.74
C ASP A 3 13.15 -0.43 4.61
N ALA A 4 11.83 -0.30 4.42
CA ALA A 4 11.12 -0.97 3.33
C ALA A 4 11.57 -0.45 1.95
N TYR A 5 11.72 0.88 1.82
CA TYR A 5 12.25 1.51 0.61
C TYR A 5 13.72 1.15 0.36
N ALA A 6 14.52 0.97 1.42
CA ALA A 6 15.93 0.59 1.34
C ALA A 6 16.10 -0.81 0.75
N ARG A 7 15.13 -1.69 1.03
CA ARG A 7 15.00 -3.02 0.42
C ARG A 7 14.21 -3.04 -0.88
N GLY A 8 13.83 -1.89 -1.43
CA GLY A 8 13.17 -1.78 -2.72
C GLY A 8 11.67 -2.11 -2.73
N ALA A 9 11.03 -2.24 -1.57
CA ALA A 9 9.57 -2.29 -1.47
C ALA A 9 8.98 -0.88 -1.54
N THR A 10 7.77 -0.75 -2.09
CA THR A 10 7.05 0.53 -2.16
C THR A 10 5.94 0.52 -1.10
N LEU A 11 6.30 0.91 0.13
CA LEU A 11 5.41 0.84 1.28
C LEU A 11 4.27 1.88 1.23
N ASN A 12 3.04 1.47 1.49
CA ASN A 12 1.93 2.41 1.68
C ASN A 12 1.92 2.97 3.12
N VAL A 13 2.55 4.13 3.31
CA VAL A 13 2.77 4.74 4.63
C VAL A 13 1.49 5.31 5.25
N ASP A 14 0.51 5.71 4.44
CA ASP A 14 -0.75 6.26 4.95
C ASP A 14 -1.55 5.21 5.73
N VAL A 15 -1.45 3.94 5.35
CA VAL A 15 -2.04 2.83 6.11
C VAL A 15 -1.46 2.78 7.53
N LEU A 16 -0.13 2.83 7.65
CA LEU A 16 0.56 2.83 8.95
C LEU A 16 0.30 4.11 9.75
N CYS A 17 0.24 5.27 9.11
CA CYS A 17 -0.09 6.53 9.79
C CYS A 17 -1.47 6.47 10.44
N ASN A 18 -2.46 5.88 9.77
CA ASN A 18 -3.78 5.70 10.37
C ASN A 18 -3.75 4.67 11.52
N GLU A 19 -3.09 3.53 11.32
CA GLU A 19 -3.00 2.46 12.35
C GLU A 19 -2.25 2.94 13.60
N GLU A 20 -1.04 3.49 13.45
CA GLU A 20 -0.09 3.71 14.55
C GLU A 20 -0.13 5.14 15.11
N VAL A 21 -0.48 6.14 14.28
CA VAL A 21 -0.46 7.55 14.71
C VAL A 21 -1.87 8.05 15.04
N LYS A 22 -2.78 8.04 14.06
CA LYS A 22 -4.10 8.67 14.24
C LYS A 22 -4.97 7.88 15.21
N PHE A 23 -5.10 6.57 15.03
CA PHE A 23 -6.01 5.74 15.81
C PHE A 23 -5.32 4.94 16.92
N LEU A 24 -4.00 5.06 17.08
CA LEU A 24 -3.28 4.54 18.24
C LEU A 24 -2.75 5.69 19.10
N ALA A 25 -1.60 6.28 18.75
CA ALA A 25 -0.93 7.26 19.60
C ALA A 25 -1.81 8.47 19.96
N LEU A 26 -2.46 9.11 18.98
CA LEU A 26 -3.34 10.25 19.21
C LEU A 26 -4.60 9.84 19.99
N LEU A 27 -5.22 8.72 19.65
CA LEU A 27 -6.42 8.24 20.33
C LEU A 27 -6.12 7.92 21.80
N ASP A 28 -5.04 7.19 22.08
CA ASP A 28 -4.63 6.82 23.43
C ASP A 28 -4.27 8.05 24.27
N ALA A 29 -3.60 9.06 23.68
CA ALA A 29 -3.33 10.32 24.35
C ALA A 29 -4.63 11.07 24.74
N LEU A 30 -5.61 11.14 23.82
CA LEU A 30 -6.89 11.80 24.07
C LEU A 30 -7.75 11.08 25.11
N LEU A 31 -7.76 9.73 25.07
CA LEU A 31 -8.46 8.89 26.05
C LEU A 31 -7.85 9.04 27.44
N THR A 32 -6.52 8.92 27.54
CA THR A 32 -5.79 9.01 28.82
C THR A 32 -5.94 10.40 29.46
N ALA A 33 -5.95 11.45 28.64
CA ALA A 33 -6.17 12.82 29.12
C ALA A 33 -7.65 13.13 29.45
N GLY A 34 -8.58 12.18 29.25
CA GLY A 34 -10.01 12.39 29.44
C GLY A 34 -10.62 13.44 28.51
N ARG A 35 -9.97 13.74 27.38
CA ARG A 35 -10.36 14.82 26.45
C ARG A 35 -11.38 14.36 25.41
N ALA A 36 -11.39 13.07 25.09
CA ALA A 36 -12.33 12.51 24.11
C ALA A 36 -12.66 11.06 24.45
N ALA A 37 -13.86 10.63 24.07
CA ALA A 37 -14.27 9.22 24.10
C ALA A 37 -14.18 8.57 22.71
N TYR A 38 -14.10 9.37 21.64
CA TYR A 38 -14.12 8.94 20.24
C TYR A 38 -13.23 9.86 19.40
N LEU A 39 -12.73 9.36 18.28
CA LEU A 39 -11.99 10.14 17.29
C LEU A 39 -12.74 10.17 15.96
N ALA A 40 -13.17 11.35 15.56
CA ALA A 40 -13.80 11.58 14.26
C ALA A 40 -12.78 12.12 13.24
N THR A 41 -12.82 11.60 12.01
CA THR A 41 -11.96 12.08 10.92
C THR A 41 -12.75 12.24 9.62
N GLY A 42 -12.25 13.07 8.71
CA GLY A 42 -12.85 13.29 7.39
C GLY A 42 -12.57 12.18 6.38
N HIS A 43 -12.33 10.94 6.82
CA HIS A 43 -12.16 9.83 5.88
C HIS A 43 -13.50 9.43 5.28
N TYR A 44 -13.49 9.14 3.98
CA TYR A 44 -14.59 8.54 3.25
C TYR A 44 -14.54 7.03 3.45
N ALA A 45 -15.04 6.62 4.61
CA ALA A 45 -15.25 5.25 5.03
C ALA A 45 -16.43 5.23 6.00
N ARG A 46 -16.86 4.04 6.41
CA ARG A 46 -17.85 3.85 7.45
C ARG A 46 -17.33 2.88 8.48
N THR A 47 -17.90 2.99 9.67
CA THR A 47 -17.80 1.97 10.72
C THR A 47 -19.17 1.38 10.92
N VAL A 48 -19.30 0.07 10.76
CA VAL A 48 -20.61 -0.61 10.91
C VAL A 48 -20.48 -1.74 11.91
N HIS A 49 -21.58 -2.07 12.58
CA HIS A 49 -21.63 -3.28 13.38
C HIS A 49 -21.59 -4.51 12.46
N PHE A 50 -20.70 -5.43 12.76
CA PHE A 50 -20.66 -6.71 12.07
C PHE A 50 -21.83 -7.56 12.57
N PRO A 51 -22.73 -8.04 11.69
CA PRO A 51 -23.77 -8.96 12.09
C PRO A 51 -23.10 -10.28 12.46
N LEU A 52 -23.25 -10.68 13.72
CA LEU A 52 -22.76 -11.97 14.19
C LEU A 52 -23.62 -13.07 13.55
N LEU A 53 -23.00 -13.91 12.73
CA LEU A 53 -23.62 -15.15 12.28
C LEU A 53 -23.70 -16.09 13.48
N SER A 54 -24.91 -16.25 14.03
CA SER A 54 -25.34 -17.35 14.90
C SER A 54 -24.32 -17.80 15.97
N CYS A 55 -24.24 -17.07 17.07
CA CYS A 55 -23.72 -17.59 18.33
C CYS A 55 -24.78 -17.34 19.39
N GLU A 56 -25.60 -18.36 19.70
CA GLU A 56 -26.72 -18.28 20.67
C GLU A 56 -26.31 -17.81 22.08
N ASN A 57 -25.01 -17.82 22.40
CA ASN A 57 -24.48 -17.46 23.72
C ASN A 57 -23.43 -16.33 23.71
N ALA A 58 -23.25 -15.62 22.59
CA ALA A 58 -22.33 -14.48 22.57
C ALA A 58 -23.08 -13.21 23.01
N ALA A 59 -22.71 -12.66 24.17
CA ALA A 59 -23.11 -11.30 24.52
C ALA A 59 -22.76 -10.37 23.34
N PRO A 60 -23.64 -9.42 22.94
CA PRO A 60 -23.40 -8.53 21.82
C PRO A 60 -22.29 -7.54 22.17
N THR A 61 -21.04 -7.99 22.19
CA THR A 61 -19.91 -7.08 22.07
C THR A 61 -19.97 -6.57 20.64
N ALA A 62 -20.37 -5.32 20.50
CA ALA A 62 -20.74 -4.73 19.23
C ALA A 62 -19.50 -4.54 18.34
N LEU A 63 -19.03 -5.63 17.71
CA LEU A 63 -17.89 -5.64 16.81
C LEU A 63 -18.12 -4.61 15.71
N ARG A 64 -17.20 -3.65 15.57
CA ARG A 64 -17.25 -2.64 14.50
C ARG A 64 -16.17 -2.94 13.47
N VAL A 65 -16.57 -2.97 12.21
CA VAL A 65 -15.67 -3.17 11.06
C VAL A 65 -15.68 -1.94 10.16
N ILE A 66 -14.61 -1.80 9.38
CA ILE A 66 -14.49 -0.75 8.37
C ILE A 66 -15.27 -1.16 7.13
N ALA A 67 -16.25 -0.35 6.74
CA ALA A 67 -17.04 -0.54 5.54
C ALA A 67 -16.78 0.56 4.51
N ARG A 68 -17.00 0.24 3.23
CA ARG A 68 -16.89 1.20 2.13
C ARG A 68 -17.88 2.35 2.33
N PRO A 69 -17.55 3.59 1.93
CA PRO A 69 -18.48 4.71 1.99
C PRO A 69 -19.62 4.54 0.98
N PHE A 70 -20.74 5.24 1.17
CA PHE A 70 -21.79 5.30 0.14
C PHE A 70 -21.30 5.89 -1.19
N SER A 71 -20.30 6.78 -1.13
CA SER A 71 -19.62 7.34 -2.30
C SER A 71 -18.77 6.35 -3.12
N ALA A 72 -18.65 5.09 -2.69
CA ALA A 72 -17.79 4.10 -3.34
C ALA A 72 -18.16 3.81 -4.80
N ARG A 73 -19.39 4.12 -5.23
CA ARG A 73 -19.87 3.94 -6.61
C ARG A 73 -19.47 5.05 -7.58
N ASN A 74 -19.36 6.27 -7.09
CA ASN A 74 -19.43 7.46 -7.95
C ASN A 74 -18.08 8.18 -8.08
N ASP A 75 -17.19 8.07 -7.08
CA ASP A 75 -16.26 9.17 -6.84
C ASP A 75 -14.82 8.80 -6.46
N LEU A 76 -14.44 7.51 -6.50
CA LEU A 76 -13.08 7.01 -6.13
C LEU A 76 -12.52 7.52 -4.80
N ASN A 77 -13.35 8.11 -3.94
CA ASN A 77 -12.97 8.62 -2.62
C ASN A 77 -12.94 7.52 -1.57
N ASP A 78 -13.11 6.25 -1.94
CA ASP A 78 -13.06 5.16 -0.97
C ASP A 78 -11.68 5.06 -0.32
N GLN A 79 -11.62 5.43 0.96
CA GLN A 79 -10.40 5.46 1.76
C GLN A 79 -10.27 4.26 2.71
N THR A 80 -11.09 3.22 2.54
CA THR A 80 -11.03 2.02 3.40
C THR A 80 -9.69 1.30 3.33
N VAL A 81 -8.96 1.36 2.19
CA VAL A 81 -7.61 0.80 2.09
C VAL A 81 -6.67 1.37 3.16
N PHE A 82 -6.73 2.69 3.39
CA PHE A 82 -5.89 3.38 4.38
C PHE A 82 -6.30 3.10 5.83
N LEU A 83 -7.51 2.60 6.05
CA LEU A 83 -8.07 2.27 7.36
C LEU A 83 -8.14 0.75 7.58
N SER A 84 -7.68 -0.03 6.60
CA SER A 84 -7.90 -1.48 6.53
C SER A 84 -7.23 -2.27 7.65
N ARG A 85 -6.26 -1.65 8.32
CA ARG A 85 -5.51 -2.22 9.43
C ARG A 85 -5.95 -1.71 10.80
N LEU A 86 -7.08 -1.02 10.94
CA LEU A 86 -7.55 -0.64 12.27
C LEU A 86 -7.96 -1.87 13.09
N SER A 87 -7.53 -1.96 14.36
CA SER A 87 -7.93 -3.03 15.28
C SER A 87 -9.34 -2.84 15.82
N LYS A 88 -9.89 -3.89 16.46
CA LYS A 88 -11.21 -3.81 17.12
C LYS A 88 -11.27 -2.67 18.14
N ARG A 89 -10.20 -2.47 18.93
CA ARG A 89 -10.10 -1.37 19.91
C ARG A 89 -10.23 -0.01 19.23
N GLN A 90 -9.60 0.14 18.07
CA GLN A 90 -9.56 1.38 17.30
C GLN A 90 -10.90 1.65 16.60
N THR A 91 -11.47 0.65 15.92
CA THR A 91 -12.74 0.78 15.20
C THR A 91 -13.92 1.06 16.12
N LEU A 92 -13.88 0.57 17.37
CA LEU A 92 -14.88 0.88 18.40
C LEU A 92 -14.94 2.36 18.76
N ARG A 93 -13.82 3.09 18.62
CA ARG A 93 -13.72 4.52 18.95
C ARG A 93 -13.63 5.44 17.73
N ALA A 94 -13.54 4.89 16.52
CA ALA A 94 -13.46 5.65 15.28
C ALA A 94 -14.83 6.12 14.79
N ILE A 95 -14.90 7.33 14.24
CA ILE A 95 -16.10 7.90 13.59
C ILE A 95 -15.69 8.48 12.23
N PHE A 96 -16.45 8.15 11.18
CA PHE A 96 -16.21 8.62 9.81
C PHE A 96 -17.47 9.25 9.22
N PRO A 97 -17.78 10.52 9.56
CA PRO A 97 -19.09 11.11 9.24
C PRO A 97 -19.39 11.14 7.73
N LEU A 98 -18.36 11.38 6.92
CA LEU A 98 -18.55 11.63 5.49
C LEU A 98 -19.08 10.41 4.74
N GLY A 99 -18.58 9.21 5.05
CA GLY A 99 -18.94 8.00 4.33
C GLY A 99 -20.36 7.51 4.60
N HIS A 100 -21.00 7.96 5.69
CA HIS A 100 -22.37 7.62 6.07
C HIS A 100 -23.43 8.52 5.43
N VAL A 101 -23.05 9.71 4.94
CA VAL A 101 -24.01 10.75 4.55
C VAL A 101 -23.90 11.11 3.07
N PHE A 102 -22.68 11.15 2.53
CA PHE A 102 -22.44 11.73 1.21
C PHE A 102 -22.09 10.68 0.17
N GLU A 103 -22.67 10.83 -1.01
CA GLU A 103 -22.38 10.00 -2.18
C GLU A 103 -21.32 10.63 -3.09
N ARG A 104 -21.14 11.96 -3.03
CA ARG A 104 -20.13 12.67 -3.80
C ARG A 104 -19.38 13.70 -2.97
N LYS A 105 -18.15 13.98 -3.36
CA LYS A 105 -17.32 15.04 -2.75
C LYS A 105 -17.90 16.44 -2.96
N SER A 106 -18.59 16.65 -4.07
CA SER A 106 -19.31 17.90 -4.34
C SER A 106 -20.33 18.21 -3.26
N ASP A 107 -21.00 17.19 -2.72
CA ASP A 107 -22.03 17.35 -1.70
C ASP A 107 -21.41 17.85 -0.38
N VAL A 108 -20.25 17.30 0.00
CA VAL A 108 -19.47 17.79 1.17
C VAL A 108 -19.03 19.25 1.00
N ARG A 109 -18.62 19.63 -0.22
CA ARG A 109 -18.22 21.01 -0.52
C ARG A 109 -19.40 21.98 -0.49
N ALA A 110 -20.57 21.56 -0.97
CA ALA A 110 -21.80 22.36 -0.90
C ALA A 110 -22.22 22.61 0.55
N VAL A 111 -22.14 21.60 1.42
CA VAL A 111 -22.39 21.77 2.87
C VAL A 111 -21.38 22.74 3.49
N ALA A 112 -20.09 22.61 3.17
CA ALA A 112 -19.09 23.55 3.66
C ALA A 112 -19.39 24.99 3.23
N GLU A 113 -19.79 25.21 1.97
CA GLU A 113 -20.19 26.53 1.48
C GLU A 113 -21.45 27.07 2.19
N HIS A 114 -22.45 26.22 2.41
CA HIS A 114 -23.67 26.59 3.13
C HIS A 114 -23.38 27.09 4.56
N PHE A 115 -22.42 26.48 5.25
CA PHE A 115 -21.96 26.93 6.58
C PHE A 115 -20.95 28.09 6.54
N GLY A 116 -20.79 28.76 5.39
CA GLY A 116 -19.88 29.90 5.25
C GLY A 116 -18.39 29.52 5.15
N MET A 117 -18.05 28.24 5.01
CA MET A 117 -16.66 27.75 4.92
C MET A 117 -16.12 27.77 3.48
N LYS A 118 -16.30 28.89 2.76
CA LYS A 118 -15.95 29.04 1.32
C LYS A 118 -14.49 28.71 1.00
N ARG A 119 -13.56 29.02 1.91
CA ARG A 119 -12.14 28.67 1.77
C ARG A 119 -11.92 27.16 1.74
N ILE A 120 -12.71 26.39 2.50
CA ILE A 120 -12.61 24.92 2.57
C ILE A 120 -13.31 24.27 1.39
N SER A 121 -14.48 24.78 0.96
CA SER A 121 -15.24 24.21 -0.17
C SER A 121 -14.43 24.26 -1.48
N THR A 122 -13.68 25.34 -1.69
CA THR A 122 -12.85 25.55 -2.89
C THR A 122 -11.43 24.99 -2.78
N LYS A 123 -11.03 24.51 -1.59
CA LYS A 123 -9.68 23.97 -1.37
C LYS A 123 -9.46 22.73 -2.23
N LYS A 124 -8.31 22.68 -2.92
CA LYS A 124 -7.85 21.48 -3.62
C LYS A 124 -7.60 20.36 -2.61
N THR A 125 -7.93 19.13 -3.00
CA THR A 125 -7.62 17.94 -2.20
C THR A 125 -6.11 17.86 -2.00
N SER A 126 -5.67 17.64 -0.76
CA SER A 126 -4.26 17.33 -0.50
C SER A 126 -3.88 16.02 -1.19
N THR A 127 -2.71 16.00 -1.82
CA THR A 127 -2.11 14.83 -2.46
C THR A 127 -0.71 14.61 -1.92
N GLY A 128 -0.24 13.35 -1.93
CA GLY A 128 1.04 12.96 -1.35
C GLY A 128 0.96 12.69 0.15
N LEU A 129 2.09 12.25 0.73
CA LEU A 129 2.22 11.90 2.14
C LEU A 129 2.11 13.16 3.03
N CYS A 130 1.39 13.04 4.14
CA CYS A 130 1.05 14.18 5.01
C CYS A 130 2.25 14.91 5.62
N PHE A 131 3.36 14.21 5.87
CA PHE A 131 4.58 14.75 6.46
C PHE A 131 5.64 15.15 5.43
N VAL A 132 5.43 14.85 4.13
CA VAL A 132 6.34 15.27 3.07
C VAL A 132 5.98 16.69 2.66
N GLY A 133 6.85 17.64 3.05
CA GLY A 133 6.64 19.08 2.87
C GLY A 133 6.43 19.53 1.42
N GLU A 134 5.87 20.73 1.25
CA GLU A 134 5.58 21.31 -0.08
C GLU A 134 6.83 21.55 -0.94
N HIS A 135 7.99 21.74 -0.31
CA HIS A 135 9.24 21.96 -0.99
C HIS A 135 9.67 20.73 -1.81
N TYR A 136 9.36 19.50 -1.36
CA TYR A 136 9.57 18.29 -2.17
C TYR A 136 8.52 18.10 -3.27
N ARG A 137 7.35 18.75 -3.19
CA ARG A 137 6.28 18.56 -4.19
C ARG A 137 6.52 19.33 -5.49
N ARG A 138 7.41 20.32 -5.51
CA ARG A 138 7.71 21.12 -6.70
C ARG A 138 8.94 20.55 -7.43
N ALA A 139 8.74 19.99 -8.62
CA ALA A 139 9.82 19.94 -9.60
C ALA A 139 10.27 21.40 -9.85
N GLY A 140 11.57 21.67 -9.72
CA GLY A 140 12.11 23.02 -9.86
C GLY A 140 11.66 23.65 -11.18
N ARG A 141 11.08 24.85 -11.13
CA ARG A 141 10.99 25.70 -12.33
C ARG A 141 12.41 26.09 -12.71
N GLY A 142 13.03 25.37 -13.64
CA GLY A 142 14.37 25.71 -14.14
C GLY A 142 15.32 24.54 -14.36
N GLY A 143 14.87 23.38 -14.86
CA GLY A 143 15.76 22.34 -15.39
C GLY A 143 16.61 21.56 -14.38
N SER A 144 16.60 21.90 -13.09
CA SER A 144 17.21 21.07 -12.03
C SER A 144 16.29 19.91 -11.66
N CYS A 145 16.76 18.69 -11.91
CA CYS A 145 16.05 17.40 -11.77
C CYS A 145 15.76 16.96 -10.32
N ALA A 146 16.11 17.77 -9.30
CA ALA A 146 16.12 17.38 -7.88
C ALA A 146 14.82 17.68 -7.10
N GLY A 147 13.63 17.49 -7.69
CA GLY A 147 12.35 17.65 -6.99
C GLY A 147 11.55 16.36 -6.92
N GLY A 148 10.87 16.10 -5.79
CA GLY A 148 9.95 14.98 -5.63
C GLY A 148 10.10 14.20 -4.33
N PHE A 149 9.32 13.12 -4.21
CA PHE A 149 9.42 12.19 -3.09
C PHE A 149 10.78 11.47 -3.03
N ARG A 150 11.49 11.36 -4.15
CA ARG A 150 12.86 10.84 -4.19
C ARG A 150 13.83 11.71 -3.41
N SER A 151 13.82 13.04 -3.62
CA SER A 151 14.68 13.97 -2.88
C SER A 151 14.42 13.91 -1.37
N PHE A 152 13.16 13.66 -0.98
CA PHE A 152 12.83 13.37 0.41
C PHE A 152 13.56 12.09 0.86
N LEU A 153 13.45 10.96 0.16
CA LEU A 153 14.13 9.73 0.58
C LEU A 153 15.66 9.90 0.65
N GLU A 154 16.27 10.62 -0.29
CA GLU A 154 17.73 10.87 -0.33
C GLU A 154 18.24 11.64 0.89
N GLU A 155 17.43 12.53 1.47
CA GLU A 155 17.79 13.26 2.68
C GLU A 155 17.89 12.36 3.93
N TYR A 156 17.05 11.31 4.00
CA TYR A 156 16.95 10.45 5.18
C TYR A 156 17.64 9.09 5.02
N MET A 157 18.07 8.74 3.81
CA MET A 157 18.63 7.42 3.51
C MET A 157 20.06 7.58 3.01
N ALA A 158 21.02 7.39 3.92
CA ALA A 158 22.43 7.40 3.55
C ALA A 158 22.74 6.22 2.62
N PRO A 159 23.47 6.44 1.51
CA PRO A 159 23.95 5.34 0.70
C PRO A 159 24.84 4.42 1.54
N ASN A 160 24.80 3.12 1.29
CA ASN A 160 25.78 2.19 1.85
C ASN A 160 27.13 2.44 1.17
N CYS A 161 27.92 3.37 1.68
CA CYS A 161 29.15 3.84 1.04
C CYS A 161 30.12 2.70 0.74
N THR A 162 30.29 1.73 1.65
CA THR A 162 31.18 0.58 1.44
C THR A 162 30.69 -0.34 0.33
N ALA A 163 29.40 -0.67 0.33
CA ALA A 163 28.78 -1.46 -0.72
C ALA A 163 28.82 -0.76 -2.09
N LEU A 164 28.50 0.53 -2.11
CA LEU A 164 28.52 1.36 -3.31
C LEU A 164 29.94 1.43 -3.88
N GLN A 165 30.95 1.72 -3.05
CA GLN A 165 32.36 1.71 -3.47
C GLN A 165 32.80 0.36 -4.04
N LYS A 166 32.42 -0.76 -3.40
CA LYS A 166 32.73 -2.10 -3.92
C LYS A 166 32.09 -2.36 -5.29
N LEU A 167 30.82 -2.00 -5.45
CA LEU A 167 30.10 -2.17 -6.71
C LEU A 167 30.70 -1.27 -7.81
N THR A 168 30.98 -0.01 -7.50
CA THR A 168 31.62 0.93 -8.42
C THR A 168 33.03 0.49 -8.80
N ALA A 169 33.85 0.03 -7.84
CA ALA A 169 35.19 -0.49 -8.11
C ALA A 169 35.18 -1.75 -8.96
N ALA A 170 34.13 -2.58 -8.85
CA ALA A 170 33.91 -3.74 -9.69
C ALA A 170 33.26 -3.41 -11.06
N GLY A 171 33.11 -2.12 -11.40
CA GLY A 171 32.50 -1.66 -12.64
C GLY A 171 31.02 -2.05 -12.79
N GLN A 172 30.33 -2.35 -11.69
CA GLN A 172 28.94 -2.76 -11.71
C GLN A 172 28.02 -1.58 -11.97
N GLN A 173 26.94 -1.83 -12.71
CA GLN A 173 25.90 -0.86 -13.04
C GLN A 173 24.53 -1.51 -12.97
N THR A 174 23.48 -0.69 -12.84
CA THR A 174 22.11 -1.19 -12.94
C THR A 174 21.80 -1.52 -14.41
N THR A 175 21.45 -2.77 -14.67
CA THR A 175 21.11 -3.28 -16.01
C THR A 175 19.61 -3.17 -16.27
N PHE A 176 19.23 -2.77 -17.48
CA PHE A 176 17.84 -2.76 -17.93
C PHE A 176 17.66 -3.79 -19.03
N ILE A 177 16.64 -4.64 -18.90
CA ILE A 177 16.41 -5.77 -19.79
C ILE A 177 14.96 -5.77 -20.23
N ASN A 178 14.69 -5.96 -21.52
CA ASN A 178 13.34 -6.25 -21.98
C ASN A 178 12.93 -7.66 -21.50
N ALA A 179 11.87 -7.71 -20.70
CA ALA A 179 11.40 -8.92 -20.04
C ALA A 179 10.87 -9.98 -21.01
N GLU A 180 10.46 -9.59 -22.22
CA GLU A 180 9.87 -10.50 -23.21
C GLU A 180 10.93 -11.23 -24.04
N ASN A 181 11.96 -10.53 -24.50
CA ASN A 181 12.97 -11.08 -25.42
C ASN A 181 14.39 -11.20 -24.83
N GLY A 182 14.65 -10.58 -23.66
CA GLY A 182 15.95 -10.63 -23.00
C GLY A 182 16.97 -9.59 -23.49
N ASP A 183 16.58 -8.72 -24.43
CA ASP A 183 17.48 -7.70 -24.98
C ASP A 183 17.84 -6.65 -23.93
N VAL A 184 19.09 -6.20 -23.96
CA VAL A 184 19.55 -5.10 -23.10
C VAL A 184 18.95 -3.80 -23.62
N VAL A 185 18.38 -3.01 -22.70
CA VAL A 185 17.90 -1.66 -22.98
C VAL A 185 18.94 -0.68 -22.48
N GLU A 186 19.49 0.16 -23.37
CA GLU A 186 20.51 1.13 -22.98
C GLU A 186 19.96 2.15 -21.97
N ALA A 187 20.62 2.29 -20.84
CA ALA A 187 20.22 3.21 -19.77
C ALA A 187 20.27 4.69 -20.22
N SER A 188 21.21 5.05 -21.11
CA SER A 188 21.35 6.37 -21.73
C SER A 188 20.11 6.81 -22.51
N GLY A 189 19.38 5.84 -23.09
CA GLY A 189 18.13 6.06 -23.79
C GLY A 189 16.93 6.25 -22.85
N LEU A 190 17.06 5.98 -21.55
CA LEU A 190 15.96 6.05 -20.60
C LEU A 190 15.96 7.39 -19.85
N ALA A 191 14.78 8.01 -19.74
CA ALA A 191 14.55 9.16 -18.88
C ALA A 191 14.44 8.69 -17.42
N LEU A 192 15.58 8.32 -16.86
CA LEU A 192 15.76 8.03 -15.45
C LEU A 192 15.93 9.37 -14.72
N HIS A 193 15.36 9.51 -13.53
CA HIS A 193 15.59 10.69 -12.72
C HIS A 193 17.01 10.62 -12.11
N GLY A 194 17.75 11.73 -12.08
CA GLY A 194 19.13 11.84 -11.56
C GLY A 194 20.16 12.17 -12.65
N ASP A 195 21.16 12.99 -12.34
CA ASP A 195 22.28 13.39 -13.23
C ASP A 195 23.30 12.26 -13.44
N ASP A 196 22.82 11.02 -13.42
CA ASP A 196 23.63 9.84 -13.22
C ASP A 196 23.69 9.06 -14.53
N ASP A 197 24.62 9.46 -15.39
CA ASP A 197 25.03 8.80 -16.64
C ASP A 197 25.49 7.34 -16.37
N GLY A 198 24.54 6.43 -16.16
CA GLY A 198 24.80 4.99 -16.00
C GLY A 198 25.08 4.50 -14.57
N VAL A 199 24.60 5.22 -13.53
CA VAL A 199 24.95 4.93 -12.13
C VAL A 199 24.04 3.87 -11.50
N LEU A 200 24.63 3.08 -10.61
CA LEU A 200 23.96 2.18 -9.67
C LEU A 200 22.77 2.86 -9.00
N LEU A 201 21.56 2.46 -9.37
CA LEU A 201 20.35 3.07 -8.85
C LEU A 201 19.99 2.52 -7.46
N PRO A 202 19.62 3.38 -6.49
CA PRO A 202 19.01 2.95 -5.24
C PRO A 202 17.77 2.08 -5.45
N ALA A 203 17.52 1.12 -4.54
CA ALA A 203 16.42 0.17 -4.61
C ALA A 203 15.02 0.83 -4.68
N TYR A 204 14.88 2.01 -4.08
CA TYR A 204 13.65 2.80 -4.06
C TYR A 204 13.42 3.63 -5.33
N SER A 205 14.36 3.66 -6.27
CA SER A 205 14.30 4.52 -7.46
C SER A 205 13.11 4.20 -8.38
N LEU A 206 12.66 2.95 -8.38
CA LEU A 206 11.64 2.45 -9.30
C LEU A 206 10.61 1.58 -8.56
N THR A 207 9.36 1.61 -9.01
CA THR A 207 8.25 0.77 -8.52
C THR A 207 7.71 -0.12 -9.64
N ILE A 208 7.24 -1.32 -9.32
CA ILE A 208 6.61 -2.22 -10.31
C ILE A 208 5.41 -1.52 -10.97
N GLY A 209 5.30 -1.66 -12.28
CA GLY A 209 4.28 -1.03 -13.13
C GLY A 209 4.51 0.46 -13.42
N GLN A 210 5.57 1.08 -12.91
CA GLN A 210 5.93 2.48 -13.18
C GLN A 210 6.30 2.69 -14.66
N LEU A 211 5.79 3.76 -15.25
CA LEU A 211 6.18 4.21 -16.59
C LEU A 211 7.58 4.83 -16.56
N ILE A 212 8.47 4.34 -17.42
CA ILE A 212 9.75 4.95 -17.78
C ILE A 212 9.62 5.41 -19.24
N ARG A 213 9.94 6.67 -19.51
CA ARG A 213 10.02 7.16 -20.90
C ARG A 213 11.44 6.94 -21.40
N GLY A 214 11.60 6.69 -22.69
CA GLY A 214 12.92 6.61 -23.31
C GLY A 214 12.92 7.13 -24.74
N LYS A 215 14.08 7.06 -25.39
CA LYS A 215 14.31 7.33 -26.80
C LYS A 215 15.00 6.11 -27.43
N SER A 216 14.50 5.69 -28.58
CA SER A 216 15.16 4.69 -29.44
C SER A 216 16.42 5.29 -30.09
N GLU A 217 17.26 4.45 -30.69
CA GLU A 217 18.40 4.86 -31.53
C GLU A 217 17.96 5.82 -32.65
N ASP A 218 16.78 5.58 -33.24
CA ASP A 218 16.17 6.45 -34.25
C ASP A 218 15.60 7.78 -33.69
N GLY A 219 15.79 8.06 -32.41
CA GLY A 219 15.27 9.26 -31.72
C GLY A 219 13.77 9.24 -31.43
N LYS A 220 13.05 8.14 -31.75
CA LYS A 220 11.62 7.98 -31.44
C LYS A 220 11.39 7.81 -29.95
N MET A 221 10.35 8.45 -29.42
CA MET A 221 9.95 8.27 -28.01
C MET A 221 9.38 6.87 -27.77
N VAL A 222 9.97 6.15 -26.83
CA VAL A 222 9.54 4.82 -26.39
C VAL A 222 9.01 4.89 -24.96
N ARG A 223 8.11 3.98 -24.61
CA ARG A 223 7.56 3.84 -23.26
C ARG A 223 7.87 2.45 -22.76
N TYR A 224 8.40 2.38 -21.56
CA TYR A 224 8.64 1.14 -20.86
C TYR A 224 7.90 1.13 -19.53
N TYR A 225 7.57 -0.05 -19.03
CA TYR A 225 7.01 -0.24 -17.71
C TYR A 225 7.85 -1.22 -16.92
N VAL A 226 8.13 -0.88 -15.65
CA VAL A 226 8.91 -1.75 -14.77
C VAL A 226 8.14 -3.03 -14.49
N GLN A 227 8.61 -4.16 -14.99
CA GLN A 227 8.01 -5.47 -14.78
C GLN A 227 8.55 -6.13 -13.51
N GLY A 228 9.85 -6.01 -13.27
CA GLY A 228 10.53 -6.68 -12.18
C GLY A 228 11.76 -5.92 -11.75
N LYS A 229 12.24 -6.22 -10.54
CA LYS A 229 13.47 -5.65 -10.00
C LYS A 229 14.25 -6.75 -9.27
N LYS A 230 15.55 -6.78 -9.47
CA LYS A 230 16.51 -7.59 -8.71
C LYS A 230 17.54 -6.67 -8.10
N LEU A 231 17.84 -6.88 -6.83
CA LEU A 231 18.86 -6.14 -6.11
C LEU A 231 20.19 -6.89 -6.15
N PHE A 232 21.30 -6.17 -5.99
CA PHE A 232 22.59 -6.80 -5.73
C PHE A 232 22.51 -7.62 -4.43
N SER A 233 23.01 -8.85 -4.48
CA SER A 233 23.18 -9.68 -3.29
C SER A 233 24.53 -9.35 -2.67
N PHE A 234 24.53 -8.84 -1.44
CA PHE A 234 25.76 -8.79 -0.64
C PHE A 234 25.88 -10.13 0.07
N ARG A 235 26.68 -11.05 -0.50
CA ARG A 235 27.20 -12.17 0.28
C ARG A 235 28.37 -11.64 1.08
N GLU A 236 28.19 -11.52 2.38
CA GLU A 236 29.27 -11.18 3.29
C GLU A 236 30.31 -12.30 3.32
N ASN A 237 31.53 -11.99 2.90
CA ASN A 237 32.74 -12.60 3.46
C ASN A 237 33.05 -11.91 4.81
N CYS A 238 32.05 -11.76 5.68
CA CYS A 238 32.26 -11.39 7.07
C CYS A 238 32.37 -12.70 7.84
N ASN A 239 33.53 -12.92 8.45
CA ASN A 239 33.72 -14.03 9.36
C ASN A 239 32.57 -14.04 10.38
N LYS A 240 32.01 -15.24 10.61
CA LYS A 240 31.03 -15.55 11.66
C LYS A 240 31.34 -14.76 12.94
N GLY A 241 30.49 -13.81 13.30
CA GLY A 241 30.67 -13.01 14.51
C GLY A 241 29.57 -11.98 14.76
N ASP A 242 29.03 -11.35 13.72
CA ASP A 242 28.09 -10.25 13.87
C ASP A 242 26.68 -10.67 13.44
N ASN A 243 25.70 -10.36 14.29
CA ASN A 243 24.29 -10.73 14.11
C ASN A 243 23.76 -10.27 12.74
N GLU A 244 23.12 -11.18 12.00
CA GLU A 244 22.45 -10.94 10.71
C GLU A 244 21.28 -9.91 10.77
N ASP A 245 21.05 -9.29 11.93
CA ASP A 245 19.87 -8.47 12.22
C ASP A 245 20.13 -6.94 12.17
N ASP A 246 21.33 -6.48 11.78
CA ASP A 246 21.68 -5.04 11.73
C ASP A 246 21.94 -4.50 10.30
N ASP A 247 21.11 -4.89 9.32
CA ASP A 247 21.04 -4.24 7.99
C ASP A 247 20.17 -2.95 8.02
N GLY A 248 19.81 -2.49 9.21
CA GLY A 248 18.89 -1.39 9.47
C GLY A 248 19.53 -0.02 9.25
N GLY A 249 19.47 0.48 8.01
CA GLY A 249 19.83 1.87 7.71
C GLY A 249 20.46 2.11 6.34
N TYR A 250 20.82 1.04 5.62
CA TYR A 250 21.62 1.12 4.41
C TYR A 250 20.80 0.90 3.14
N VAL A 251 20.99 1.79 2.15
CA VAL A 251 20.32 1.69 0.85
C VAL A 251 20.91 0.55 0.01
N ARG A 252 20.07 -0.42 -0.38
CA ARG A 252 20.43 -1.43 -1.39
C ARG A 252 20.34 -0.85 -2.80
N HIS A 253 21.01 -1.48 -3.75
CA HIS A 253 21.09 -1.01 -5.14
C HIS A 253 20.47 -2.02 -6.11
N LEU A 254 19.87 -1.50 -7.19
CA LEU A 254 19.27 -2.27 -8.27
C LEU A 254 20.37 -2.91 -9.13
N HIS A 255 20.31 -4.23 -9.26
CA HIS A 255 21.15 -5.00 -10.18
C HIS A 255 20.50 -5.07 -11.57
N THR A 256 19.28 -5.58 -11.65
CA THR A 256 18.54 -5.73 -12.92
C THR A 256 17.14 -5.18 -12.76
N VAL A 257 16.71 -4.41 -13.76
CA VAL A 257 15.35 -3.92 -13.90
C VAL A 257 14.79 -4.49 -15.19
N TRP A 258 13.74 -5.31 -15.07
CA TRP A 258 13.04 -5.83 -16.23
C TRP A 258 11.97 -4.84 -16.67
N LEU A 259 11.91 -4.60 -17.98
CA LEU A 259 11.04 -3.64 -18.63
C LEU A 259 10.13 -4.34 -19.64
N VAL A 260 8.93 -3.80 -19.84
CA VAL A 260 8.03 -4.19 -20.93
C VAL A 260 7.58 -2.95 -21.70
N ASP A 261 7.21 -3.10 -22.96
CA ASP A 261 6.98 -2.00 -23.90
C ASP A 261 5.56 -1.40 -23.88
N ARG A 262 4.61 -2.07 -23.24
CA ARG A 262 3.20 -1.67 -23.22
C ARG A 262 2.57 -1.77 -21.82
N TRP A 263 1.54 -0.96 -21.61
CA TRP A 263 0.89 -0.83 -20.29
C TRP A 263 0.23 -2.13 -19.85
N ASP A 264 -0.40 -2.83 -20.78
CA ASP A 264 -1.20 -4.04 -20.62
C ASP A 264 -0.40 -5.33 -20.91
N HIS A 265 0.94 -5.26 -20.87
CA HIS A 265 1.80 -6.40 -21.16
C HIS A 265 1.52 -7.59 -20.21
N PRO A 266 1.34 -8.84 -20.70
CA PRO A 266 0.99 -9.99 -19.86
C PRO A 266 1.94 -10.25 -18.68
N LEU A 267 3.25 -10.07 -18.86
CA LEU A 267 4.26 -10.22 -17.80
C LEU A 267 4.10 -9.26 -16.60
N LEU A 268 3.29 -8.20 -16.71
CA LEU A 268 2.95 -7.33 -15.58
C LEU A 268 1.82 -7.89 -14.71
N TYR A 269 1.14 -8.96 -15.14
CA TYR A 269 -0.04 -9.48 -14.47
C TYR A 269 0.27 -10.75 -13.70
N GLY A 270 -0.24 -10.85 -12.48
CA GLY A 270 -0.13 -12.04 -11.63
C GLY A 270 -1.49 -12.44 -11.07
N LYS A 271 -1.77 -13.75 -11.00
CA LYS A 271 -2.97 -14.28 -10.34
C LYS A 271 -2.80 -14.53 -8.85
N VAL A 272 -1.56 -14.71 -8.37
CA VAL A 272 -1.28 -15.08 -6.98
C VAL A 272 -0.48 -13.97 -6.31
N ALA A 273 -0.96 -13.50 -5.18
CA ALA A 273 -0.22 -12.61 -4.28
C ALA A 273 0.01 -13.32 -2.94
N LYS A 274 1.27 -13.39 -2.51
CA LYS A 274 1.60 -13.73 -1.12
C LYS A 274 1.58 -12.45 -0.30
N ILE A 275 0.93 -12.49 0.85
CA ILE A 275 0.88 -11.38 1.79
C ILE A 275 1.39 -11.81 3.16
N TYR A 276 2.03 -10.88 3.87
CA TYR A 276 2.53 -11.08 5.22
C TYR A 276 1.96 -10.04 6.20
N ASP A 277 2.12 -10.33 7.49
CA ASP A 277 1.58 -9.54 8.59
C ASP A 277 0.10 -9.20 8.36
N VAL A 278 -0.70 -10.25 8.16
CA VAL A 278 -2.09 -10.14 7.78
C VAL A 278 -2.91 -9.86 9.03
N LYS A 279 -3.60 -8.71 9.04
CA LYS A 279 -4.52 -8.33 10.11
C LYS A 279 -5.94 -8.68 9.70
N LEU A 280 -6.67 -9.36 10.57
CA LEU A 280 -8.07 -9.73 10.38
C LEU A 280 -8.97 -8.80 11.19
N SER A 281 -10.05 -8.30 10.58
CA SER A 281 -11.05 -7.47 11.25
C SER A 281 -11.98 -8.29 12.15
N VAL A 282 -12.12 -9.58 11.85
CA VAL A 282 -13.04 -10.52 12.51
C VAL A 282 -12.32 -11.86 12.69
N HIS A 283 -12.65 -12.58 13.76
CA HIS A 283 -12.06 -13.90 13.97
C HIS A 283 -12.62 -14.89 12.92
N PRO A 284 -11.79 -15.74 12.28
CA PRO A 284 -12.26 -16.70 11.28
C PRO A 284 -13.38 -17.64 11.76
N GLN A 285 -13.45 -17.90 13.07
CA GLN A 285 -14.59 -18.60 13.73
C GLN A 285 -15.95 -17.98 13.46
N TRP A 286 -16.03 -16.65 13.38
CA TRP A 286 -17.27 -15.93 13.09
C TRP A 286 -17.64 -15.97 11.61
N LEU A 287 -16.74 -16.46 10.77
CA LEU A 287 -16.95 -16.74 9.35
C LEU A 287 -17.21 -18.24 9.10
N GLY A 288 -17.43 -19.04 10.15
CA GLY A 288 -17.74 -20.46 10.06
C GLY A 288 -16.53 -21.40 9.93
N ASN A 289 -15.30 -20.87 9.95
CA ASN A 289 -14.08 -21.68 9.91
C ASN A 289 -13.67 -22.08 11.32
N ARG A 290 -13.23 -23.31 11.58
CA ARG A 290 -12.88 -23.74 12.95
C ARG A 290 -11.56 -24.51 13.09
N GLU A 291 -11.04 -25.06 12.01
CA GLU A 291 -9.78 -25.82 11.99
C GLU A 291 -9.26 -25.96 10.55
N GLY A 292 -8.01 -26.39 10.40
CA GLY A 292 -7.40 -26.66 9.10
C GLY A 292 -7.12 -25.40 8.28
N SER A 293 -7.32 -25.48 6.96
CA SER A 293 -7.08 -24.38 6.04
C SER A 293 -8.31 -23.47 5.96
N VAL A 294 -8.14 -22.20 6.34
CA VAL A 294 -9.17 -21.17 6.21
C VAL A 294 -9.21 -20.70 4.76
N ARG A 295 -10.40 -20.70 4.16
CA ARG A 295 -10.63 -20.26 2.78
C ARG A 295 -11.80 -19.28 2.72
N LEU A 296 -11.51 -18.05 2.31
CA LEU A 296 -12.49 -16.97 2.26
C LEU A 296 -12.64 -16.48 0.82
N HIS A 297 -13.82 -16.77 0.24
CA HIS A 297 -14.25 -16.12 -1.00
C HIS A 297 -14.54 -14.66 -0.69
N CYS A 298 -13.83 -13.77 -1.36
CA CYS A 298 -13.84 -12.34 -1.09
C CYS A 298 -13.64 -11.55 -2.37
N ARG A 299 -13.67 -10.22 -2.27
CA ARG A 299 -13.10 -9.35 -3.29
C ARG A 299 -11.92 -8.58 -2.73
N CYS A 300 -10.86 -8.46 -3.50
CA CYS A 300 -9.60 -7.84 -3.09
C CYS A 300 -9.23 -6.66 -3.99
N CYS A 301 -8.50 -5.70 -3.45
CA CYS A 301 -7.72 -4.73 -4.24
C CYS A 301 -6.26 -4.71 -3.73
N ALA A 302 -5.31 -4.51 -4.65
CA ALA A 302 -3.88 -4.50 -4.35
C ALA A 302 -3.32 -3.08 -4.16
N ARG A 303 -4.14 -2.05 -4.41
CA ARG A 303 -3.81 -0.63 -4.29
C ARG A 303 -5.07 0.22 -4.20
N HIS A 304 -4.93 1.43 -3.65
CA HIS A 304 -6.02 2.40 -3.59
C HIS A 304 -6.51 2.76 -5.00
N GLN A 305 -7.83 2.94 -5.13
CA GLN A 305 -8.58 3.22 -6.37
C GLN A 305 -8.64 2.08 -7.40
N GLU A 306 -8.07 0.91 -7.12
CA GLU A 306 -8.37 -0.26 -7.93
C GLU A 306 -9.79 -0.79 -7.66
N PRO A 307 -10.44 -1.34 -8.70
CA PRO A 307 -11.70 -2.06 -8.52
C PRO A 307 -11.48 -3.29 -7.64
N LEU A 308 -12.50 -3.65 -6.86
CA LEU A 308 -12.51 -4.89 -6.10
C LEU A 308 -12.65 -6.08 -7.06
N ARG A 309 -11.67 -6.97 -7.06
CA ARG A 309 -11.64 -8.17 -7.90
C ARG A 309 -11.97 -9.42 -7.10
N PRO A 310 -12.80 -10.33 -7.61
CA PRO A 310 -13.03 -11.64 -6.99
C PRO A 310 -11.71 -12.38 -6.73
N ALA A 311 -11.59 -12.94 -5.53
CA ALA A 311 -10.40 -13.66 -5.10
C ALA A 311 -10.72 -14.66 -3.98
N LEU A 312 -9.82 -15.63 -3.82
CA LEU A 312 -9.79 -16.55 -2.70
C LEU A 312 -8.61 -16.19 -1.79
N LEU A 313 -8.90 -15.79 -0.55
CA LEU A 313 -7.92 -15.62 0.51
C LEU A 313 -7.78 -16.94 1.27
N SER A 314 -6.55 -17.44 1.43
CA SER A 314 -6.26 -18.69 2.12
C SER A 314 -5.09 -18.56 3.11
N PHE A 315 -5.24 -19.16 4.28
CA PHE A 315 -4.20 -19.28 5.31
C PHE A 315 -4.53 -20.44 6.27
N ASP A 316 -3.56 -20.86 7.07
CA ASP A 316 -3.78 -21.96 8.02
C ASP A 316 -4.32 -21.45 9.35
N TRP A 317 -5.27 -22.21 9.92
CA TRP A 317 -5.90 -21.87 11.20
C TRP A 317 -4.89 -21.80 12.35
N SER A 318 -3.86 -22.66 12.33
CA SER A 318 -2.79 -22.68 13.31
C SER A 318 -1.98 -21.39 13.37
N ASP A 319 -2.01 -20.59 12.30
CA ASP A 319 -1.27 -19.34 12.20
C ASP A 319 -2.07 -18.14 12.75
N VAL A 320 -3.33 -18.36 13.13
CA VAL A 320 -4.19 -17.33 13.71
C VAL A 320 -3.76 -17.06 15.15
N SER A 321 -3.39 -15.82 15.42
CA SER A 321 -3.08 -15.32 16.76
C SER A 321 -3.97 -14.13 17.10
N GLU A 322 -4.42 -14.06 18.36
CA GLU A 322 -5.18 -12.92 18.86
C GLU A 322 -4.48 -12.34 20.10
N LYS A 323 -4.13 -11.06 20.04
CA LYS A 323 -3.52 -10.32 21.15
C LYS A 323 -4.04 -8.89 21.17
N ASP A 324 -4.48 -8.41 22.33
CA ASP A 324 -4.96 -7.03 22.54
C ASP A 324 -6.06 -6.58 21.55
N GLY A 325 -6.96 -7.51 21.19
CA GLY A 325 -8.04 -7.26 20.22
C GLY A 325 -7.56 -7.06 18.77
N CYS A 326 -6.33 -7.45 18.47
CA CYS A 326 -5.78 -7.59 17.13
C CYS A 326 -5.68 -9.07 16.77
N ILE A 327 -6.30 -9.46 15.67
CA ILE A 327 -6.24 -10.81 15.14
C ILE A 327 -5.27 -10.78 13.96
N ARG A 328 -4.25 -11.63 13.99
CA ARG A 328 -3.18 -11.65 12.99
C ARG A 328 -2.91 -13.04 12.49
N VAL A 329 -2.41 -13.10 11.26
CA VAL A 329 -1.87 -14.29 10.60
C VAL A 329 -0.53 -13.90 9.99
N ALA A 330 0.50 -14.73 10.20
CA ALA A 330 1.85 -14.41 9.74
C ALA A 330 1.91 -14.24 8.21
N THR A 331 1.30 -15.17 7.48
CA THR A 331 1.24 -15.15 6.02
C THR A 331 -0.10 -15.64 5.50
N ALA A 332 -0.53 -15.12 4.35
CA ALA A 332 -1.66 -15.66 3.61
C ALA A 332 -1.40 -15.60 2.10
N THR A 333 -2.17 -16.38 1.35
CA THR A 333 -2.15 -16.37 -0.11
C THR A 333 -3.48 -15.86 -0.63
N VAL A 334 -3.42 -14.97 -1.63
CA VAL A 334 -4.58 -14.46 -2.35
C VAL A 334 -4.49 -14.92 -3.80
N LEU A 335 -5.46 -15.73 -4.21
CA LEU A 335 -5.63 -16.16 -5.60
C LEU A 335 -6.75 -15.35 -6.23
N PHE A 336 -6.42 -14.44 -7.13
CA PHE A 336 -7.39 -13.69 -7.92
C PHE A 336 -7.98 -14.58 -9.03
N GLU A 337 -9.27 -14.46 -9.28
CA GLU A 337 -9.93 -15.16 -10.40
C GLU A 337 -9.32 -14.71 -11.75
N GLU A 338 -9.14 -13.39 -11.89
CA GLU A 338 -8.50 -12.76 -13.04
C GLU A 338 -7.14 -12.13 -12.68
N PRO A 339 -6.15 -12.13 -13.60
CA PRO A 339 -4.83 -11.58 -13.33
C PRO A 339 -4.87 -10.10 -12.93
N VAL A 340 -4.03 -9.73 -11.96
CA VAL A 340 -3.89 -8.37 -11.44
C VAL A 340 -2.58 -7.75 -11.89
N ARG A 341 -2.67 -6.56 -12.48
CA ARG A 341 -1.50 -5.81 -12.93
C ARG A 341 -0.67 -5.30 -11.75
N ALA A 342 0.65 -5.46 -11.84
CA ALA A 342 1.66 -4.84 -11.00
C ALA A 342 1.43 -5.05 -9.50
N LEU A 343 1.26 -6.30 -9.07
CA LEU A 343 1.32 -6.68 -7.65
C LEU A 343 2.69 -6.25 -7.10
N THR A 344 2.68 -5.24 -6.23
CA THR A 344 3.89 -4.49 -5.85
C THR A 344 4.23 -4.75 -4.38
N PRO A 345 5.42 -5.29 -4.07
CA PRO A 345 5.86 -5.49 -2.70
C PRO A 345 5.77 -4.23 -1.84
N GLY A 346 5.22 -4.35 -0.63
CA GLY A 346 4.98 -3.25 0.31
C GLY A 346 3.67 -2.49 0.12
N GLN A 347 2.93 -2.70 -0.98
CA GLN A 347 1.55 -2.20 -1.06
C GLN A 347 0.62 -3.06 -0.17
N ALA A 348 -0.40 -2.42 0.39
CA ALA A 348 -1.42 -3.11 1.16
C ALA A 348 -2.43 -3.78 0.22
N LEU A 349 -2.58 -5.10 0.34
CA LEU A 349 -3.67 -5.85 -0.27
C LEU A 349 -4.79 -5.97 0.76
N VAL A 350 -5.99 -5.55 0.38
CA VAL A 350 -7.16 -5.51 1.27
C VAL A 350 -8.25 -6.40 0.73
N ALA A 351 -8.75 -7.30 1.59
CA ALA A 351 -9.85 -8.21 1.29
C ALA A 351 -11.16 -7.69 1.89
N TYR A 352 -12.24 -7.83 1.14
CA TYR A 352 -13.58 -7.40 1.48
C TYR A 352 -14.58 -8.53 1.29
N ILE A 353 -15.57 -8.59 2.16
CA ILE A 353 -16.75 -9.45 1.97
C ILE A 353 -18.02 -8.59 2.03
N SER A 354 -19.10 -9.08 1.41
CA SER A 354 -20.42 -8.44 1.47
C SER A 354 -21.33 -9.25 2.38
N LEU A 355 -22.21 -8.55 3.11
CA LEU A 355 -23.29 -9.17 3.90
C LEU A 355 -24.63 -9.16 3.17
N SER A 356 -24.72 -8.51 2.00
CA SER A 356 -25.90 -8.61 1.15
C SER A 356 -25.99 -10.02 0.56
N LYS A 357 -27.21 -10.58 0.50
CA LYS A 357 -27.48 -11.80 -0.27
C LYS A 357 -27.05 -11.58 -1.72
N GLU A 358 -26.51 -12.62 -2.35
CA GLU A 358 -26.08 -12.63 -3.75
C GLU A 358 -27.15 -11.99 -4.66
N GLY A 359 -26.73 -11.01 -5.48
CA GLY A 359 -27.61 -10.35 -6.46
C GLY A 359 -27.83 -8.84 -6.22
N ALA A 360 -27.64 -8.34 -5.00
CA ALA A 360 -27.60 -6.90 -4.74
C ALA A 360 -26.14 -6.43 -4.64
N GLU A 361 -25.56 -5.99 -5.76
CA GLU A 361 -24.27 -5.30 -5.79
C GLU A 361 -24.39 -3.91 -5.15
N ASP A 362 -24.54 -3.90 -3.82
CA ASP A 362 -24.35 -2.69 -3.06
C ASP A 362 -22.87 -2.44 -2.79
N ALA A 363 -22.27 -1.46 -3.47
CA ALA A 363 -20.89 -1.07 -3.20
C ALA A 363 -20.69 -0.62 -1.74
N ALA A 364 -21.75 -0.21 -1.05
CA ALA A 364 -21.75 0.06 0.37
C ALA A 364 -21.99 -1.20 1.24
N GLY A 365 -22.27 -2.37 0.67
CA GLY A 365 -22.38 -3.63 1.40
C GLY A 365 -21.03 -4.24 1.81
N TRP A 366 -19.92 -3.72 1.28
CA TRP A 366 -18.59 -4.30 1.46
C TRP A 366 -17.86 -3.74 2.67
N PHE A 367 -17.21 -4.62 3.42
CA PHE A 367 -16.40 -4.27 4.57
C PHE A 367 -15.11 -5.09 4.60
N VAL A 368 -14.08 -4.48 5.18
CA VAL A 368 -12.74 -5.03 5.28
C VAL A 368 -12.76 -6.23 6.20
N VAL A 369 -12.31 -7.38 5.70
CA VAL A 369 -12.15 -8.61 6.49
C VAL A 369 -10.68 -8.89 6.81
N ALA A 370 -9.77 -8.54 5.90
CA ALA A 370 -8.34 -8.74 6.07
C ALA A 370 -7.52 -7.67 5.34
N SER A 371 -6.32 -7.40 5.84
CA SER A 371 -5.33 -6.51 5.21
C SER A 371 -3.92 -6.99 5.50
N GLY A 372 -3.09 -7.13 4.47
CA GLY A 372 -1.70 -7.54 4.60
C GLY A 372 -0.80 -6.87 3.56
N TRP A 373 0.51 -7.00 3.73
CA TRP A 373 1.49 -6.42 2.83
C TRP A 373 1.88 -7.41 1.75
N ILE A 374 1.86 -7.00 0.49
CA ILE A 374 2.36 -7.82 -0.62
C ILE A 374 3.86 -8.08 -0.39
N ALA A 375 4.26 -9.35 -0.47
CA ALA A 375 5.64 -9.81 -0.30
C ALA A 375 6.51 -9.54 -1.52
#